data_AF-A0A1E3NSI5-F1
#
_entry.id   AF-A0A1E3NSI5-F1
#
_cell.length_a   1.000
_cell.length_b   1.000
_cell.length_c   1.000
_cell.angle_alpha   90.00
_cell.angle_beta   90.00
_cell.angle_gamma   90.00
#
_symmetry.space_group_name_H-M   'P 1'
#
loop_
_entity.id
_entity.type
_entity.pdbx_description
1 polymer ?
#
loop_
_entity_poly.entity_id
_entity_poly.type
_entity_poly.pdbx_seq_one_letter_code
_entity_poly.pdbx_strand_id
1 'polypeptide(L)'
;MPIASAARDQIKLLPCKHLGHVEYVERPSAANYRAFFLNLTPQEQHYVDHTLHGSAPAPAPAPHLAPVPVALPLLPDFVCNHLNCTIDVRIPRYQLYHNDNVYQRHVWGTDVYTDDSDVVAILYHCGILQSTDPLADVSPHPQVAPLPAEPRYPVQPDSPAADVSDVLVVRLRILPPLTAYHGCYRHCYNSRTWAGPAQHDGASVAIDSVRWCRRCNRGPGLRELR
;
A
#
# COMPACT_ATOMS: atom_id res chain seq x y z
N MET A 1 -28.90 23.44 -19.01
CA MET A 1 -27.72 23.79 -18.19
C MET A 1 -26.73 22.63 -18.26
N PRO A 2 -25.63 22.73 -19.03
CA PRO A 2 -24.71 21.63 -19.24
C PRO A 2 -23.49 21.79 -18.31
N ILE A 3 -23.51 21.13 -17.14
CA ILE A 3 -22.35 21.09 -16.22
C ILE A 3 -21.65 19.71 -16.26
N ALA A 4 -22.28 18.70 -16.85
CA ALA A 4 -21.80 17.32 -16.77
C ALA A 4 -20.71 16.92 -17.80
N SER A 5 -20.47 17.72 -18.84
CA SER A 5 -19.52 17.38 -19.92
C SER A 5 -18.07 17.75 -19.59
N ALA A 6 -17.85 18.89 -18.91
CA ALA A 6 -16.50 19.41 -18.66
C ALA A 6 -15.70 18.56 -17.66
N ALA A 7 -16.37 17.91 -16.70
CA ALA A 7 -15.71 17.07 -15.69
C ALA A 7 -15.18 15.74 -16.27
N ARG A 8 -15.83 15.19 -17.31
CA ARG A 8 -15.39 13.96 -17.97
C ARG A 8 -14.14 14.15 -18.83
N ASP A 9 -13.97 15.34 -19.41
CA ASP A 9 -12.81 15.67 -20.24
C ASP A 9 -11.56 16.06 -19.42
N GLN A 10 -11.73 16.50 -18.17
CA GLN A 10 -10.60 16.79 -17.27
C GLN A 10 -9.90 15.54 -16.72
N ILE A 11 -10.60 14.39 -16.66
CA ILE A 11 -10.01 13.12 -16.20
C ILE A 11 -8.91 12.61 -17.16
N LYS A 12 -8.98 13.00 -18.44
CA LYS A 12 -7.95 12.67 -19.45
C LYS A 12 -6.71 13.58 -19.42
N LEU A 13 -6.69 14.61 -18.57
CA LEU A 13 -5.64 15.63 -18.55
C LEU A 13 -4.75 15.62 -17.30
N LEU A 14 -5.04 14.79 -16.30
CA LEU A 14 -4.12 14.60 -15.18
C LEU A 14 -3.07 13.57 -15.58
N PRO A 15 -1.79 13.95 -15.81
CA PRO A 15 -0.76 12.98 -16.10
C PRO A 15 -0.70 11.96 -14.96
N CYS A 16 -0.79 10.66 -15.29
CA CYS A 16 -0.52 9.57 -14.37
C CYS A 16 0.94 9.69 -13.90
N LYS A 17 1.18 10.46 -12.83
CA LYS A 17 2.52 10.62 -12.28
C LYS A 17 2.84 9.43 -11.39
N HIS A 18 4.10 9.03 -11.42
CA HIS A 18 4.65 8.17 -10.40
C HIS A 18 5.09 9.04 -9.22
N LEU A 19 4.54 8.79 -8.04
CA LEU A 19 4.80 9.56 -6.82
C LEU A 19 6.10 9.15 -6.14
N GLY A 20 6.75 8.07 -6.59
CA GLY A 20 7.92 7.50 -5.94
C GLY A 20 7.59 6.20 -5.22
N HIS A 21 8.21 5.96 -4.07
CA HIS A 21 8.04 4.72 -3.33
C HIS A 21 8.11 4.86 -1.81
N VAL A 22 7.50 3.90 -1.12
CA VAL A 22 7.66 3.66 0.32
C VAL A 22 8.27 2.28 0.53
N GLU A 23 9.15 2.14 1.53
CA GLU A 23 9.62 0.84 1.99
C GLU A 23 8.61 0.28 2.98
N TYR A 24 8.16 -0.94 2.73
CA TYR A 24 7.18 -1.61 3.57
C TYR A 24 7.79 -1.92 4.93
N VAL A 25 7.02 -1.59 5.97
CA VAL A 25 7.24 -1.99 7.35
C VAL A 25 5.86 -2.35 7.90
N GLU A 26 5.73 -3.51 8.54
CA GLU A 26 4.46 -3.95 9.12
C GLU A 26 3.84 -2.92 10.08
N ARG A 27 4.68 -2.26 10.88
CA ARG A 27 4.27 -1.17 11.78
C ARG A 27 5.21 0.02 11.59
N PRO A 28 4.92 0.93 10.65
CA PRO A 28 5.76 2.08 10.41
C PRO A 28 5.75 3.03 11.61
N SER A 29 6.89 3.65 11.86
CA SER A 29 7.13 4.65 12.88
C SER A 29 8.12 5.67 12.34
N ALA A 30 8.20 6.87 12.90
CA ALA A 30 9.16 7.88 12.43
C ALA A 30 10.62 7.36 12.34
N ALA A 31 11.00 6.40 13.19
CA ALA A 31 12.34 5.82 13.21
C ALA A 31 12.66 4.88 12.02
N ASN A 32 11.63 4.24 11.44
CA ASN A 32 11.79 3.24 10.38
C ASN A 32 11.00 3.58 9.10
N TYR A 33 10.21 4.65 9.11
CA TYR A 33 9.47 5.15 7.95
C TYR A 33 10.44 5.66 6.90
N ARG A 34 10.54 4.93 5.79
CA ARG A 34 11.42 5.27 4.68
C ARG A 34 10.59 5.41 3.43
N ALA A 35 10.66 6.59 2.85
CA ALA A 35 9.97 6.93 1.63
C ALA A 35 10.87 7.80 0.77
N PHE A 36 10.62 7.73 -0.53
CA PHE A 36 11.23 8.60 -1.51
C PHE A 36 10.12 9.06 -2.44
N PHE A 37 9.76 10.33 -2.34
CA PHE A 37 8.70 10.91 -3.14
C PHE A 37 9.25 11.76 -4.28
N LEU A 38 8.48 11.82 -5.36
CA LEU A 38 8.75 12.58 -6.57
C LEU A 38 7.54 13.46 -6.87
N ASN A 39 7.81 14.64 -7.43
CA ASN A 39 6.78 15.55 -7.94
C ASN A 39 5.79 16.04 -6.86
N LEU A 40 6.24 16.17 -5.61
CA LEU A 40 5.44 16.72 -4.52
C LEU A 40 5.30 18.24 -4.62
N THR A 41 4.20 18.77 -4.11
CA THR A 41 4.08 20.21 -3.83
C THR A 41 5.02 20.61 -2.68
N PRO A 42 5.39 21.90 -2.56
CA PRO A 42 6.21 22.37 -1.44
C PRO A 42 5.62 22.05 -0.06
N GLN A 43 4.28 22.07 0.07
CA GLN A 43 3.59 21.75 1.31
C GLN A 43 3.71 20.26 1.67
N GLU A 44 3.56 19.37 0.68
CA GLU A 44 3.72 17.92 0.87
C GLU A 44 5.18 17.56 1.14
N GLN A 45 6.12 18.21 0.46
CA GLN A 45 7.54 18.05 0.76
C GLN A 45 7.85 18.45 2.20
N HIS A 46 7.33 19.59 2.65
CA HIS A 46 7.45 20.01 4.05
C HIS A 46 6.82 19.00 5.02
N TYR A 47 5.65 18.44 4.69
CA TYR A 47 5.04 17.38 5.51
C TYR A 47 5.92 16.14 5.61
N VAL A 48 6.51 15.69 4.50
CA VAL A 48 7.44 14.53 4.50
C VAL A 48 8.67 14.81 5.36
N ASP A 49 9.32 15.95 5.15
CA ASP A 49 10.58 16.30 5.83
C ASP A 49 10.41 16.56 7.33
N HIS A 50 9.25 17.10 7.73
CA HIS A 50 9.00 17.48 9.11
C HIS A 50 8.11 16.49 9.87
N THR A 51 7.03 15.99 9.29
CA THR A 51 6.11 15.09 10.00
C THR A 51 6.57 13.64 9.94
N LEU A 52 6.95 13.13 8.77
CA LEU A 52 7.30 11.71 8.60
C LEU A 52 8.76 11.41 8.97
N HIS A 53 9.69 12.30 8.61
CA HIS A 53 11.12 12.14 8.91
C HIS A 53 11.56 12.74 10.26
N GLY A 54 10.62 13.22 11.08
CA GLY A 54 10.86 13.48 12.50
C GLY A 54 11.44 14.86 12.84
N SER A 55 11.12 15.91 12.09
CA SER A 55 11.41 17.30 12.50
C SER A 55 10.22 18.01 13.17
N ALA A 56 9.09 17.33 13.37
CA ALA A 56 7.94 17.87 14.09
C ALA A 56 8.28 17.91 15.59
N PRO A 57 8.00 19.03 16.29
CA PRO A 57 8.05 19.02 17.74
C PRO A 57 6.94 18.09 18.23
N ALA A 58 7.31 16.90 18.69
CA ALA A 58 6.38 16.08 19.46
C ALA A 58 5.87 16.96 20.62
N PRO A 59 4.55 17.00 20.91
CA PRO A 59 4.07 17.64 22.13
C PRO A 59 4.87 17.06 23.29
N ALA A 60 5.44 17.94 24.13
CA ALA A 60 6.29 17.53 25.24
C ALA A 60 5.58 16.42 26.02
N PRO A 61 6.20 15.23 26.18
CA PRO A 61 5.57 14.13 26.89
C PRO A 61 5.26 14.61 28.31
N ALA A 62 4.07 14.25 28.82
CA ALA A 62 3.79 14.42 30.23
C ALA A 62 4.92 13.76 31.04
N PRO A 63 5.42 14.38 32.12
CA PRO A 63 6.74 14.07 32.74
C PRO A 63 6.87 12.66 33.36
N HIS A 64 5.92 11.76 33.14
CA HIS A 64 5.84 10.44 33.75
C HIS A 64 5.51 9.30 32.76
N LEU A 65 5.34 9.58 31.46
CA LEU A 65 5.13 8.55 30.45
C LEU A 65 6.26 8.59 29.44
N ALA A 66 6.94 7.45 29.25
CA ALA A 66 7.84 7.29 28.11
C ALA A 66 7.06 7.60 26.81
N PRO A 67 7.64 8.33 25.84
CA PRO A 67 6.96 8.59 24.58
C PRO A 67 6.56 7.27 23.93
N VAL A 68 5.26 7.02 23.77
CA VAL A 68 4.78 5.90 22.97
C VAL A 68 5.14 6.23 21.52
N PRO A 69 5.86 5.34 20.80
CA PRO A 69 6.11 5.55 19.38
C PRO A 69 4.78 5.71 18.64
N VAL A 70 4.57 6.84 17.97
CA VAL A 70 3.39 7.07 17.15
C VAL A 70 3.50 6.17 15.93
N ALA A 71 2.56 5.23 15.78
CA ALA A 71 2.45 4.41 14.59
C ALA A 71 2.02 5.31 13.41
N LEU A 72 2.75 5.21 12.30
CA LEU A 72 2.44 5.92 11.06
C LEU A 72 1.70 4.98 10.09
N PRO A 73 0.78 5.49 9.27
CA PRO A 73 0.23 4.72 8.17
C PRO A 73 1.33 4.37 7.16
N LEU A 74 1.15 3.29 6.40
CA LEU A 74 2.11 2.89 5.35
C LEU A 74 2.20 3.96 4.25
N LEU A 75 1.04 4.43 3.79
CA LEU A 75 0.93 5.53 2.82
C LEU A 75 0.65 6.84 3.57
N PRO A 76 1.28 7.97 3.20
CA PRO A 76 0.94 9.25 3.80
C PRO A 76 -0.44 9.74 3.40
N ASP A 77 -1.14 10.43 4.29
CA ASP A 77 -2.51 10.91 4.06
C ASP A 77 -2.64 11.83 2.83
N PHE A 78 -1.57 12.55 2.44
CA PHE A 78 -1.59 13.43 1.26
C PHE A 78 -1.76 12.67 -0.06
N VAL A 79 -1.60 11.34 -0.10
CA VAL A 79 -1.78 10.56 -1.33
C VAL A 79 -3.18 10.72 -1.90
N CYS A 80 -4.19 11.02 -1.08
CA CYS A 80 -5.57 11.28 -1.54
C CYS A 80 -5.68 12.48 -2.50
N ASN A 81 -4.70 13.40 -2.49
CA ASN A 81 -4.63 14.53 -3.42
C ASN A 81 -4.10 14.13 -4.81
N HIS A 82 -3.57 12.91 -4.96
CA HIS A 82 -2.90 12.42 -6.17
C HIS A 82 -3.70 11.33 -6.87
N LEU A 83 -4.97 11.60 -7.14
CA LEU A 83 -5.86 10.66 -7.82
C LEU A 83 -5.30 10.28 -9.20
N ASN A 84 -5.46 9.01 -9.56
CA ASN A 84 -4.94 8.41 -10.78
C ASN A 84 -3.40 8.38 -10.88
N CYS A 85 -2.66 8.85 -9.87
CA CYS A 85 -1.22 8.62 -9.78
C CYS A 85 -0.91 7.19 -9.30
N THR A 86 0.36 6.81 -9.38
CA THR A 86 0.85 5.53 -8.88
C THR A 86 1.94 5.71 -7.85
N ILE A 87 2.02 4.79 -6.89
CA ILE A 87 3.09 4.71 -5.90
C ILE A 87 3.59 3.27 -5.81
N ASP A 88 4.90 3.10 -5.67
CA ASP A 88 5.49 1.77 -5.48
C ASP A 88 5.64 1.49 -3.97
N VAL A 89 5.14 0.35 -3.50
CA VAL A 89 5.44 -0.20 -2.18
C VAL A 89 6.49 -1.29 -2.36
N ARG A 90 7.62 -1.13 -1.69
CA ARG A 90 8.77 -2.04 -1.78
C ARG A 90 8.80 -2.94 -0.56
N ILE A 91 8.56 -4.23 -0.76
CA ILE A 91 8.40 -5.20 0.31
C ILE A 91 9.63 -6.13 0.32
N PRO A 92 10.51 -6.02 1.32
CA PRO A 92 11.58 -6.99 1.49
C PRO A 92 11.00 -8.40 1.66
N ARG A 93 11.62 -9.41 1.06
CA ARG A 93 11.11 -10.79 1.07
C ARG A 93 10.79 -11.33 2.47
N TYR A 94 11.57 -10.94 3.48
CA TYR A 94 11.36 -11.39 4.86
C TYR A 94 10.08 -10.83 5.52
N GLN A 95 9.48 -9.75 4.99
CA GLN A 95 8.26 -9.14 5.53
C GLN A 95 6.97 -9.70 4.91
N LEU A 96 7.09 -10.60 3.93
CA LEU A 96 5.94 -11.27 3.29
C LEU A 96 5.33 -12.38 4.18
N TYR A 97 6.09 -12.83 5.18
CA TYR A 97 5.74 -13.93 6.07
C TYR A 97 5.67 -13.42 7.51
N HIS A 98 4.89 -14.11 8.36
CA HIS A 98 4.75 -13.79 9.78
C HIS A 98 4.39 -12.32 10.06
N ASN A 99 3.29 -11.89 9.44
CA ASN A 99 2.86 -10.50 9.43
C ASN A 99 1.55 -10.35 10.20
N ASP A 100 1.55 -9.63 11.32
CA ASP A 100 0.36 -9.52 12.18
C ASP A 100 -0.80 -8.83 11.45
N ASN A 101 -0.52 -7.89 10.54
CA ASN A 101 -1.58 -7.23 9.78
C ASN A 101 -2.32 -8.20 8.85
N VAL A 102 -1.61 -9.20 8.31
CA VAL A 102 -2.21 -10.30 7.55
C VAL A 102 -3.06 -11.17 8.47
N TYR A 103 -2.54 -11.60 9.62
CA TYR A 103 -3.32 -12.42 10.56
C TYR A 103 -4.54 -11.70 11.13
N GLN A 104 -4.42 -10.40 11.36
CA GLN A 104 -5.51 -9.56 11.83
C GLN A 104 -6.48 -9.17 10.70
N ARG A 105 -6.19 -9.50 9.43
CA ARG A 105 -7.00 -9.12 8.26
C ARG A 105 -7.19 -7.61 8.17
N HIS A 106 -6.11 -6.84 8.29
CA HIS A 106 -6.08 -5.41 8.00
C HIS A 106 -6.19 -5.17 6.49
N VAL A 107 -7.32 -5.56 5.91
CA VAL A 107 -7.66 -5.36 4.50
C VAL A 107 -9.15 -5.11 4.40
N TRP A 108 -9.55 -4.04 3.74
CA TRP A 108 -10.95 -3.65 3.55
C TRP A 108 -11.25 -3.44 2.08
N GLY A 109 -12.30 -4.09 1.58
CA GLY A 109 -12.70 -4.04 0.17
C GLY A 109 -12.22 -5.21 -0.69
N THR A 110 -12.54 -5.13 -1.98
CA THR A 110 -12.28 -6.15 -2.98
C THR A 110 -11.94 -5.47 -4.29
N ASP A 111 -10.76 -5.79 -4.86
CA ASP A 111 -10.13 -5.18 -6.05
C ASP A 111 -9.78 -3.69 -5.90
N VAL A 112 -10.64 -2.93 -5.24
CA VAL A 112 -10.39 -1.59 -4.70
C VAL A 112 -10.44 -1.69 -3.18
N TYR A 113 -9.36 -1.26 -2.55
CA TYR A 113 -9.14 -1.33 -1.11
C TYR A 113 -9.03 0.08 -0.53
N THR A 114 -9.24 0.22 0.78
CA THR A 114 -8.87 1.43 1.51
C THR A 114 -7.34 1.61 1.48
N ASP A 115 -6.85 2.84 1.54
CA ASP A 115 -5.42 3.13 1.57
C ASP A 115 -4.73 2.75 2.90
N ASP A 116 -5.51 2.58 3.97
CA ASP A 116 -5.07 2.03 5.26
C ASP A 116 -5.00 0.49 5.29
N SER A 117 -5.40 -0.19 4.22
CA SER A 117 -5.23 -1.65 4.09
C SER A 117 -3.76 -2.04 3.97
N ASP A 118 -3.37 -3.10 4.66
CA ASP A 118 -2.03 -3.67 4.57
C ASP A 118 -1.79 -4.27 3.19
N VAL A 119 -0.70 -3.84 2.54
CA VAL A 119 -0.43 -4.25 1.17
C VAL A 119 -0.14 -5.75 1.06
N VAL A 120 0.47 -6.38 2.07
CA VAL A 120 0.73 -7.82 2.06
C VAL A 120 -0.59 -8.57 2.19
N ALA A 121 -1.50 -8.10 3.05
CA ALA A 121 -2.86 -8.63 3.15
C ALA A 121 -3.64 -8.51 1.82
N ILE A 122 -3.51 -7.39 1.11
CA ILE A 122 -4.08 -7.22 -0.24
C ILE A 122 -3.52 -8.28 -1.20
N LEU A 123 -2.20 -8.54 -1.18
CA LEU A 123 -1.57 -9.52 -2.06
C LEU A 123 -2.08 -10.95 -1.83
N TYR A 124 -2.29 -11.36 -0.57
CA TYR A 124 -2.94 -12.64 -0.25
C TYR A 124 -4.39 -12.66 -0.72
N HIS A 125 -5.15 -11.59 -0.49
CA HIS A 125 -6.54 -11.49 -0.96
C HIS A 125 -6.64 -11.59 -2.49
N CYS A 126 -5.70 -11.00 -3.23
CA CYS A 126 -5.66 -11.10 -4.69
C CYS A 126 -5.10 -12.44 -5.22
N GLY A 127 -4.68 -13.36 -4.34
CA GLY A 127 -4.08 -14.64 -4.75
C GLY A 127 -2.69 -14.52 -5.38
N ILE A 128 -2.06 -13.35 -5.26
CA ILE A 128 -0.69 -13.09 -5.75
C ILE A 128 0.32 -13.78 -4.85
N LEU A 129 0.14 -13.66 -3.54
CA LEU A 129 0.83 -14.51 -2.58
C LEU A 129 -0.05 -15.73 -2.31
N GLN A 130 0.54 -16.91 -2.42
CA GLN A 130 -0.13 -18.14 -2.09
C GLN A 130 0.00 -18.41 -0.60
N SER A 131 -1.12 -18.81 -0.01
CA SER A 131 -1.17 -19.34 1.34
C SER A 131 -0.33 -20.63 1.40
N THR A 132 0.86 -20.56 2.00
CA THR A 132 1.36 -21.72 2.75
C THR A 132 0.94 -21.67 4.21
N ASP A 133 0.51 -20.49 4.74
CA ASP A 133 -0.59 -20.33 5.73
C ASP A 133 -0.89 -18.87 6.23
N PRO A 134 -2.06 -18.23 5.97
CA PRO A 134 -2.57 -17.04 6.67
C PRO A 134 -3.59 -17.35 7.80
N LEU A 135 -3.84 -18.63 8.10
CA LEU A 135 -4.21 -19.32 9.36
C LEU A 135 -4.90 -20.66 9.01
N ALA A 136 -4.22 -21.79 9.23
CA ALA A 136 -4.63 -23.09 8.71
C ALA A 136 -5.73 -23.64 9.61
N ASP A 137 -6.98 -23.28 9.29
CA ASP A 137 -8.09 -24.21 9.12
C ASP A 137 -9.28 -23.43 8.54
N VAL A 138 -9.61 -23.65 7.26
CA VAL A 138 -10.86 -23.13 6.67
C VAL A 138 -11.86 -24.28 6.67
N SER A 139 -12.74 -24.29 7.66
CA SER A 139 -14.02 -24.98 7.53
C SER A 139 -14.75 -24.45 6.28
N PRO A 140 -15.13 -25.31 5.33
CA PRO A 140 -15.72 -24.88 4.06
C PRO A 140 -17.12 -24.31 4.32
N HIS A 141 -17.32 -23.00 4.15
CA HIS A 141 -18.65 -22.41 4.16
C HIS A 141 -19.14 -22.23 2.70
N PRO A 142 -20.36 -22.73 2.37
CA PRO A 142 -20.89 -22.62 1.02
C PRO A 142 -21.40 -21.21 0.74
N GLN A 143 -20.80 -20.54 -0.24
CA GLN A 143 -21.42 -19.66 -1.26
C GLN A 143 -20.32 -18.99 -2.08
N VAL A 144 -19.64 -19.77 -2.93
CA VAL A 144 -18.72 -19.21 -3.94
C VAL A 144 -19.56 -18.72 -5.11
N ALA A 145 -19.86 -17.43 -5.14
CA ALA A 145 -20.28 -16.79 -6.38
C ALA A 145 -19.13 -16.96 -7.42
N PRO A 146 -19.42 -17.22 -8.70
CA PRO A 146 -18.39 -17.26 -9.72
C PRO A 146 -17.61 -15.94 -9.72
N LEU A 147 -16.29 -16.01 -9.49
CA LEU A 147 -15.43 -14.85 -9.51
C LEU A 147 -15.54 -14.20 -10.91
N PRO A 148 -15.87 -12.90 -11.02
CA PRO A 148 -15.73 -12.18 -12.29
C PRO A 148 -14.29 -12.33 -12.77
N ALA A 149 -14.09 -12.35 -14.10
CA ALA A 149 -12.80 -12.62 -14.74
C ALA A 149 -11.62 -12.01 -13.95
N GLU A 150 -10.86 -12.88 -13.28
CA GLU A 150 -9.77 -12.51 -12.38
C GLU A 150 -8.88 -11.45 -13.04
N PRO A 151 -8.59 -10.31 -12.40
CA PRO A 151 -7.51 -9.46 -12.85
C PRO A 151 -6.22 -10.26 -12.76
N ARG A 152 -5.77 -10.79 -13.91
CA ARG A 152 -4.45 -11.39 -14.04
C ARG A 152 -3.43 -10.27 -13.93
N TYR A 153 -3.04 -9.92 -12.72
CA TYR A 153 -1.86 -9.11 -12.52
C TYR A 153 -0.68 -9.87 -13.13
N PRO A 154 0.07 -9.30 -14.07
CA PRO A 154 1.25 -9.96 -14.61
C PRO A 154 2.31 -10.02 -13.52
N VAL A 155 2.26 -11.07 -12.70
CA VAL A 155 3.35 -11.41 -11.79
C VAL A 155 4.45 -11.99 -12.67
N GLN A 156 5.58 -11.28 -12.78
CA GLN A 156 6.77 -11.92 -13.33
C GLN A 156 7.12 -13.09 -12.40
N PRO A 157 7.20 -14.33 -12.92
CA PRO A 157 7.42 -15.50 -12.08
C PRO A 157 8.70 -15.32 -11.25
N ASP A 158 8.66 -15.80 -10.01
CA ASP A 158 9.84 -15.91 -9.16
C ASP A 158 10.99 -16.50 -10.00
N SER A 159 12.09 -15.77 -10.10
CA SER A 159 13.29 -16.36 -10.69
C SER A 159 13.70 -17.56 -9.83
N PRO A 160 14.03 -18.73 -10.39
CA PRO A 160 14.46 -19.91 -9.62
C PRO A 160 15.75 -19.69 -8.80
N ALA A 161 16.37 -18.52 -8.93
CA ALA A 161 17.49 -18.04 -8.12
C ALA A 161 17.09 -16.86 -7.22
N ALA A 162 15.92 -16.95 -6.59
CA ALA A 162 15.42 -15.92 -5.68
C ALA A 162 16.40 -15.72 -4.51
N ASP A 163 16.90 -14.50 -4.37
CA ASP A 163 17.83 -14.11 -3.31
C ASP A 163 17.03 -13.58 -2.10
N VAL A 164 17.54 -13.76 -0.88
CA VAL A 164 16.98 -13.13 0.32
C VAL A 164 17.00 -11.60 0.24
N SER A 165 17.86 -11.05 -0.63
CA SER A 165 17.93 -9.63 -0.93
C SER A 165 16.84 -9.14 -1.88
N ASP A 166 16.04 -10.03 -2.47
CA ASP A 166 14.98 -9.66 -3.40
C ASP A 166 13.86 -8.85 -2.71
N VAL A 167 13.35 -7.88 -3.45
CA VAL A 167 12.30 -6.96 -3.03
C VAL A 167 11.11 -7.13 -3.97
N LEU A 168 9.94 -7.40 -3.41
CA LEU A 168 8.69 -7.39 -4.15
C LEU A 168 8.24 -5.94 -4.29
N VAL A 169 8.10 -5.46 -5.52
CA VAL A 169 7.61 -4.11 -5.79
C VAL A 169 6.16 -4.19 -6.25
N VAL A 170 5.27 -3.67 -5.42
CA VAL A 170 3.84 -3.56 -5.68
C VAL A 170 3.54 -2.12 -6.09
N ARG A 171 3.08 -1.93 -7.32
CA ARG A 171 2.59 -0.63 -7.75
C ARG A 171 1.11 -0.52 -7.43
N LEU A 172 0.75 0.52 -6.68
CA LEU A 172 -0.63 0.85 -6.36
C LEU A 172 -1.07 2.03 -7.22
N ARG A 173 -2.32 1.97 -7.70
CA ARG A 173 -3.05 3.08 -8.30
C ARG A 173 -3.85 3.77 -7.20
N ILE A 174 -3.73 5.09 -7.10
CA ILE A 174 -4.55 5.90 -6.20
C ILE A 174 -5.88 6.21 -6.87
N LEU A 175 -6.99 5.99 -6.17
CA LEU A 175 -8.36 6.13 -6.66
C LEU A 175 -9.18 6.99 -5.69
N PRO A 176 -10.27 7.62 -6.17
CA PRO A 176 -11.21 8.30 -5.28
C PRO A 176 -11.79 7.34 -4.24
N PRO A 177 -12.04 7.79 -2.99
CA PRO A 177 -12.64 6.95 -1.97
C PRO A 177 -14.02 6.45 -2.39
N LEU A 178 -14.31 5.19 -2.07
CA LEU A 178 -15.64 4.63 -2.22
C LEU A 178 -16.53 5.02 -1.04
N THR A 179 -17.85 5.04 -1.28
CA THR A 179 -18.84 5.22 -0.21
C THR A 179 -18.94 4.00 0.70
N ALA A 180 -18.60 2.81 0.17
CA ALA A 180 -18.51 1.57 0.90
C ALA A 180 -17.49 0.65 0.21
N TYR A 181 -16.79 -0.15 1.01
CA TYR A 181 -15.86 -1.18 0.57
C TYR A 181 -16.44 -2.53 0.95
N HIS A 182 -16.82 -3.33 -0.04
CA HIS A 182 -17.37 -4.66 0.21
C HIS A 182 -16.25 -5.70 0.26
N GLY A 183 -16.10 -6.33 1.43
CA GLY A 183 -15.17 -7.44 1.60
C GLY A 183 -15.72 -8.74 1.02
N CYS A 184 -14.84 -9.66 0.69
CA CYS A 184 -15.21 -11.00 0.25
C CYS A 184 -14.17 -12.05 0.69
N TYR A 185 -14.56 -13.32 0.58
CA TYR A 185 -13.64 -14.43 0.73
C TYR A 185 -13.18 -14.92 -0.65
N ARG A 186 -11.87 -14.89 -0.88
CA ARG A 186 -11.23 -15.49 -2.07
C ARG A 186 -9.78 -15.86 -1.75
N HIS A 187 -9.20 -16.77 -2.52
CA HIS A 187 -7.80 -17.21 -2.34
C HIS A 187 -7.46 -17.63 -0.90
N CYS A 188 -8.42 -18.26 -0.22
CA CYS A 188 -8.32 -18.67 1.18
C CYS A 188 -8.11 -17.52 2.19
N TYR A 189 -8.53 -16.30 1.82
CA TYR A 189 -8.34 -15.11 2.64
C TYR A 189 -9.57 -14.20 2.56
N ASN A 190 -9.95 -13.61 3.70
CA ASN A 190 -11.19 -12.83 3.82
C ASN A 190 -10.88 -11.36 4.04
N SER A 191 -11.30 -10.48 3.14
CA SER A 191 -11.24 -9.04 3.35
C SER A 191 -12.46 -8.52 4.13
N ARG A 192 -12.28 -7.41 4.85
CA ARG A 192 -13.32 -6.79 5.67
C ARG A 192 -14.21 -5.88 4.83
N THR A 193 -15.45 -5.74 5.27
CA THR A 193 -16.37 -4.74 4.73
C THR A 193 -16.28 -3.45 5.55
N TRP A 194 -16.19 -2.31 4.87
CA TRP A 194 -16.43 -1.00 5.43
C TRP A 194 -17.73 -0.45 4.82
N ALA A 195 -18.81 -0.43 5.62
CA ALA A 195 -20.11 0.07 5.19
C ALA A 195 -20.76 0.95 6.28
N GLY A 196 -19.93 1.69 7.03
CA GLY A 196 -20.38 2.57 8.10
C GLY A 196 -20.98 3.89 7.59
N PRO A 197 -21.66 4.65 8.47
CA PRO A 197 -22.21 5.97 8.14
C PRO A 197 -21.12 7.02 7.91
N ALA A 198 -19.92 6.79 8.45
CA ALA A 198 -18.73 7.59 8.17
C ALA A 198 -18.08 7.12 6.85
N GLN A 199 -18.00 8.04 5.90
CA GLN A 199 -17.19 7.84 4.70
C GLN A 199 -15.72 7.75 5.11
N HIS A 200 -15.00 6.83 4.48
CA HIS A 200 -13.55 6.74 4.60
C HIS A 200 -12.90 8.07 4.17
N ASP A 201 -12.03 8.62 5.00
CA ASP A 201 -11.44 9.95 4.86
C ASP A 201 -10.10 9.96 4.11
N GLY A 202 -9.51 8.78 3.85
CA GLY A 202 -8.36 8.60 2.96
C GLY A 202 -8.72 8.32 1.49
N ALA A 203 -7.76 7.80 0.74
CA ALA A 203 -7.93 7.38 -0.66
C ALA A 203 -8.45 5.93 -0.78
N SER A 204 -8.72 5.52 -2.01
CA SER A 204 -8.76 4.11 -2.37
C SER A 204 -7.47 3.71 -3.10
N VAL A 205 -7.10 2.43 -3.03
CA VAL A 205 -5.98 1.85 -3.76
C VAL A 205 -6.40 0.60 -4.53
N ALA A 206 -5.80 0.39 -5.68
CA ALA A 206 -5.87 -0.86 -6.43
C ALA A 206 -4.48 -1.29 -6.87
N ILE A 207 -4.23 -2.60 -6.98
CA ILE A 207 -2.98 -3.08 -7.57
C ILE A 207 -2.97 -2.71 -9.05
N ASP A 208 -1.88 -2.08 -9.49
CA ASP A 208 -1.60 -1.77 -10.89
C ASP A 208 -0.64 -2.82 -11.49
N SER A 209 0.43 -3.17 -10.76
CA SER A 209 1.37 -4.22 -11.17
C SER A 209 2.18 -4.75 -9.98
N VAL A 210 2.71 -5.96 -10.12
CA VAL A 210 3.58 -6.61 -9.12
C VAL A 210 4.79 -7.22 -9.81
N ARG A 211 6.00 -6.94 -9.30
CA ARG A 211 7.25 -7.46 -9.88
C ARG A 211 8.31 -7.71 -8.82
N TRP A 212 9.15 -8.72 -9.03
CA TRP A 212 10.36 -8.92 -8.23
C TRP A 212 11.52 -8.07 -8.74
N CYS A 213 12.23 -7.42 -7.82
CA CYS A 213 13.45 -6.68 -8.10
C CYS A 213 14.58 -7.19 -7.21
N ARG A 214 15.70 -7.60 -7.81
CA ARG A 214 16.91 -7.93 -7.05
C ARG A 214 17.52 -6.68 -6.47
N ARG A 215 17.84 -6.67 -5.18
CA ARG A 215 18.63 -5.60 -4.59
C ARG A 215 20.05 -5.76 -5.11
N CYS A 216 20.52 -4.82 -5.93
CA CYS A 216 21.87 -4.90 -6.46
C CYS A 216 22.89 -4.81 -5.31
N ASN A 217 23.67 -5.86 -5.08
CA ASN A 217 24.83 -5.88 -4.17
C ASN A 217 25.99 -4.95 -4.60
N ARG A 218 25.74 -3.96 -5.46
CA ARG A 218 26.71 -2.89 -5.67
C ARG A 218 26.64 -2.01 -4.41
N GLY A 219 27.59 -2.24 -3.49
CA GLY A 219 27.91 -1.26 -2.44
C GLY A 219 28.17 0.12 -3.05
N PRO A 220 28.36 1.17 -2.23
CA PRO A 220 28.67 2.52 -2.70
C PRO A 220 30.02 2.51 -3.44
N GLY A 221 29.99 2.14 -4.72
CA GLY A 221 31.12 2.02 -5.61
C GLY A 221 31.36 3.35 -6.29
N LEU A 222 32.08 4.23 -5.60
CA LEU A 222 33.21 4.98 -6.13
C LEU A 222 33.11 5.30 -7.64
N ARG A 223 32.28 6.28 -8.02
CA ARG A 223 32.40 7.00 -9.29
C ARG A 223 31.94 8.44 -9.11
N GLU A 224 32.87 9.28 -8.69
CA GLU A 224 33.07 10.64 -9.22
C GLU A 224 34.39 11.20 -8.69
N LEU A 225 35.48 10.78 -9.34
CA LEU A 225 36.64 11.65 -9.52
C LEU A 225 36.66 11.97 -11.02
N ARG A 226 36.29 13.20 -11.34
CA ARG A 226 36.73 13.89 -12.56
C ARG A 226 38.01 14.63 -12.24
#